data_AF-A0A192GRN1-F1
#
_entry.id   AF-A0A192GRN1-F1
#
_cell.length_a   1.000
_cell.length_b   1.000
_cell.length_c   1.000
_cell.angle_alpha   90.00
_cell.angle_beta   90.00
_cell.angle_gamma   90.00
#
_symmetry.space_group_name_H-M   'P 1'
#
loop_
_entity.id
_entity.type
_entity.pdbx_description
1 polymer ?
#
loop_
_entity_poly.entity_id
_entity_poly.type
_entity_poly.pdbx_seq_one_letter_code
_entity_poly.pdbx_strand_id
1 'polypeptide(L)'
;MEPETASSTDEHIGSSAGVGGSNDNRGKHRILAELKHLEQELRCLEEELEELEKSESASTIAAELLSHIGSISDPLLPVTIAPLNVLRDRWFEGPQASQGCRCVIL
;
A
#
# COMPACT_ATOMS: atom_id res chain seq x y z
N MET A 1 42.95 46.02 -1.38
CA MET A 1 43.40 46.53 -0.08
C MET A 1 42.47 45.91 0.95
N GLU A 2 42.88 44.77 1.50
CA GLU A 2 42.19 44.00 2.54
C GLU A 2 42.21 44.80 3.86
N PRO A 3 41.24 44.58 4.75
CA PRO A 3 41.58 44.48 6.15
C PRO A 3 41.16 43.12 6.72
N GLU A 4 42.18 42.44 7.22
CA GLU A 4 42.15 41.22 7.99
C GLU A 4 41.75 41.57 9.42
N THR A 5 40.75 40.89 9.99
CA THR A 5 40.54 40.86 11.43
C THR A 5 40.38 39.42 11.86
N ALA A 6 41.48 38.87 12.38
CA ALA A 6 41.50 37.63 13.13
C ALA A 6 40.72 37.81 14.44
N SER A 7 39.75 36.93 14.68
CA SER A 7 39.18 36.75 16.01
C SER A 7 39.34 35.29 16.40
N SER A 8 40.34 35.09 17.26
CA SER A 8 40.69 33.88 17.98
C SER A 8 39.78 33.70 19.18
N THR A 9 39.19 32.51 19.33
CA THR A 9 38.96 31.85 20.63
C THR A 9 38.84 30.36 20.38
N ASP A 10 39.97 29.66 20.46
CA ASP A 10 40.04 28.27 20.91
C ASP A 10 39.83 28.29 22.43
N GLU A 11 38.96 27.45 22.98
CA GLU A 11 39.17 26.73 24.26
C GLU A 11 38.06 25.68 24.50
N HIS A 12 38.52 24.42 24.57
CA HIS A 12 38.05 23.32 25.41
C HIS A 12 36.59 22.81 25.31
N ILE A 13 36.40 21.77 24.48
CA ILE A 13 35.52 20.63 24.87
C ILE A 13 36.43 19.46 25.23
N GLY A 14 36.89 19.46 26.49
CA GLY A 14 37.45 18.27 27.11
C GLY A 14 36.33 17.27 27.40
N SER A 15 36.01 16.44 26.40
CA SER A 15 35.25 15.20 26.65
C SER A 15 36.25 14.09 26.97
N SER A 16 36.15 13.63 28.20
CA SER A 16 36.94 12.60 28.86
C SER A 16 37.40 11.46 27.95
N ALA A 17 38.70 11.22 27.96
CA ALA A 17 39.32 9.98 27.52
C ALA A 17 38.77 8.80 28.36
N GLY A 18 37.80 8.09 27.80
CA GLY A 18 37.44 6.73 28.17
C GLY A 18 38.15 5.75 27.24
N VAL A 19 39.22 5.16 27.76
CA VAL A 19 39.92 3.93 27.36
C VAL A 19 39.20 3.05 26.31
N GLY A 20 39.87 2.80 25.18
CA GLY A 20 39.77 1.53 24.45
C GLY A 20 38.91 1.53 23.18
N GLY A 21 39.57 1.72 22.03
CA GLY A 21 38.98 1.52 20.71
C GLY A 21 38.48 0.08 20.50
N SER A 22 37.17 -0.06 20.35
CA SER A 22 36.51 -1.21 19.69
C SER A 22 35.08 -0.92 19.22
N ASN A 23 34.57 0.32 19.34
CA ASN A 23 33.14 0.60 19.19
C ASN A 23 32.76 1.73 18.20
N ASP A 24 33.71 2.50 17.65
CA ASP A 24 33.42 3.57 16.67
C ASP A 24 32.87 3.05 15.34
N ASN A 25 33.14 1.79 15.06
CA ASN A 25 32.63 1.12 13.88
C ASN A 25 31.11 0.90 13.98
N ARG A 26 30.53 0.70 15.17
CA ARG A 26 29.11 0.37 15.32
C ARG A 26 28.20 1.52 14.88
N GLY A 27 28.58 2.75 15.22
CA GLY A 27 27.88 3.95 14.77
C GLY A 27 27.99 4.15 13.25
N LYS A 28 29.19 3.97 12.70
CA LYS A 28 29.46 4.06 11.26
C LYS A 28 28.67 3.03 10.45
N HIS A 29 28.64 1.77 10.86
CA HIS A 29 27.88 0.73 10.16
C HIS A 29 26.38 1.01 10.21
N ARG A 30 25.85 1.51 11.33
CA ARG A 30 24.46 1.95 11.43
C ARG A 30 24.16 3.08 10.44
N ILE A 31 24.98 4.13 10.41
CA ILE A 31 24.78 5.26 9.48
C ILE A 31 24.83 4.78 8.02
N LEU A 32 25.78 3.91 7.67
CA LEU A 32 25.88 3.36 6.32
C LEU A 32 24.70 2.46 5.95
N ALA A 33 24.13 1.71 6.91
CA ALA A 33 22.95 0.90 6.68
C ALA A 33 21.71 1.76 6.41
N GLU A 34 21.50 2.80 7.22
CA GLU A 34 20.41 3.77 7.02
C GLU A 34 20.55 4.50 5.67
N LEU A 35 21.77 4.90 5.32
CA LEU A 35 22.03 5.56 4.04
C LEU A 35 21.71 4.63 2.86
N LYS A 36 22.16 3.36 2.91
CA LYS A 36 21.82 2.36 1.87
C LYS A 36 20.33 2.07 1.80
N HIS A 37 19.65 2.07 2.94
CA HIS A 37 18.21 1.88 3.02
C HIS A 37 17.49 3.03 2.30
N LEU A 38 17.83 4.28 2.64
CA LEU A 38 17.29 5.47 1.98
C LEU A 38 17.60 5.51 0.48
N GLU A 39 18.80 5.12 0.07
CA GLU A 39 19.15 4.99 -1.35
C GLU A 39 18.29 3.95 -2.08
N GLN A 40 17.93 2.85 -1.41
CA GLN A 40 17.03 1.85 -1.99
C GLN A 40 15.59 2.36 -2.04
N GLU A 41 15.11 3.02 -1.00
CA GLU A 41 13.78 3.65 -1.01
C GLU A 41 13.65 4.68 -2.12
N LEU A 42 14.68 5.52 -2.33
CA LEU A 42 14.70 6.49 -3.40
C LEU A 42 14.60 5.82 -4.77
N ARG A 43 15.39 4.76 -5.01
CA ARG A 43 15.29 3.99 -6.26
C ARG A 43 13.90 3.38 -6.46
N CYS A 44 13.32 2.77 -5.44
CA CYS A 44 11.98 2.20 -5.52
C CYS A 44 10.94 3.27 -5.88
N LEU A 45 11.01 4.44 -5.26
CA LEU A 45 10.08 5.54 -5.54
C LEU A 45 10.25 6.10 -6.96
N GLU A 46 11.49 6.19 -7.46
CA GLU A 46 11.75 6.59 -8.84
C GLU A 46 11.17 5.59 -9.85
N GLU A 47 11.34 4.29 -9.60
CA GLU A 47 10.76 3.21 -10.40
C GLU A 47 9.22 3.26 -10.37
N GLU A 48 8.61 3.40 -9.19
CA GLU A 48 7.15 3.51 -9.03
C GLU A 48 6.58 4.74 -9.74
N LEU A 49 7.28 5.87 -9.71
CA LEU A 49 6.88 7.07 -10.45
C LEU A 49 6.93 6.87 -11.95
N GLU A 50 7.97 6.20 -12.46
CA GLU A 50 8.09 5.87 -13.89
C GLU A 50 6.96 4.91 -14.33
N GLU A 51 6.60 3.94 -13.50
CA GLU A 51 5.44 3.07 -13.75
C GLU A 51 4.12 3.84 -13.75
N LEU A 52 3.94 4.76 -12.80
CA LEU A 52 2.74 5.58 -12.69
C LEU A 52 2.57 6.51 -13.90
N GLU A 53 3.65 7.09 -14.42
CA GLU A 53 3.62 7.93 -15.63
C GLU A 53 3.23 7.13 -16.88
N LYS A 54 3.64 5.85 -16.95
CA LYS A 54 3.27 4.95 -18.04
C LYS A 54 1.87 4.34 -17.89
N SER A 55 1.29 4.41 -16.70
CA SER A 55 -0.03 3.83 -16.42
C SER A 55 -1.15 4.61 -17.12
N GLU A 56 -2.21 3.89 -17.48
CA GLU A 56 -3.39 4.52 -18.05
C GLU A 56 -4.24 5.24 -16.98
N SER A 57 -5.04 6.22 -17.40
CA SER A 57 -5.95 6.91 -16.51
C SER A 57 -6.90 5.94 -15.79
N ALA A 58 -7.06 6.14 -14.48
CA ALA A 58 -7.98 5.35 -13.67
C ALA A 58 -9.42 5.38 -14.22
N SER A 59 -9.82 6.50 -14.85
CA SER A 59 -11.12 6.62 -15.51
C SER A 59 -11.30 5.65 -16.69
N THR A 60 -10.27 5.45 -17.51
CA THR A 60 -10.37 4.50 -18.63
C THR A 60 -10.45 3.07 -18.11
N ILE A 61 -9.54 2.70 -17.20
CA ILE A 61 -9.51 1.36 -16.60
C ILE A 61 -10.85 1.05 -15.89
N ALA A 62 -11.42 2.02 -15.18
CA ALA A 62 -12.71 1.85 -14.53
C ALA A 62 -13.87 1.67 -15.53
N ALA A 63 -13.86 2.39 -16.65
CA ALA A 63 -14.87 2.24 -17.70
C ALA A 63 -14.77 0.87 -18.39
N GLU A 64 -13.55 0.41 -18.69
CA GLU A 64 -13.29 -0.91 -19.26
C GLU A 64 -13.73 -2.02 -18.30
N LEU A 65 -13.39 -1.89 -17.01
CA LEU A 65 -13.80 -2.83 -15.98
C LEU A 65 -15.32 -2.90 -15.87
N LEU A 66 -16.01 -1.74 -15.87
CA LEU A 66 -17.46 -1.69 -15.81
C LEU A 66 -18.10 -2.35 -17.05
N SER A 67 -17.54 -2.11 -18.23
CA SER A 67 -17.98 -2.78 -19.47
C SER A 67 -17.80 -4.29 -19.39
N HIS A 68 -16.66 -4.75 -18.85
CA HIS A 68 -16.39 -6.17 -18.68
C HIS A 68 -17.36 -6.83 -17.70
N ILE A 69 -17.55 -6.24 -16.51
CA ILE A 69 -18.50 -6.72 -15.50
C ILE A 69 -19.92 -6.75 -16.07
N GLY A 70 -20.34 -5.70 -16.79
CA GLY A 70 -21.67 -5.63 -17.39
C GLY A 70 -21.90 -6.66 -18.52
N SER A 71 -20.84 -7.15 -19.16
CA SER A 71 -20.94 -8.16 -20.22
C SER A 71 -21.18 -9.58 -19.70
N ILE A 72 -20.87 -9.84 -18.42
CA ILE A 72 -21.03 -11.14 -17.79
C ILE A 72 -22.28 -11.11 -16.90
N SER A 73 -23.25 -11.98 -17.18
CA SER A 73 -24.42 -12.13 -16.31
C SER A 73 -24.02 -12.88 -15.04
N ASP A 74 -24.05 -12.21 -13.89
CA ASP A 74 -23.73 -12.81 -12.59
C ASP A 74 -25.00 -13.42 -11.94
N PRO A 75 -25.09 -14.76 -11.80
CA PRO A 75 -26.24 -15.44 -11.23
C PRO A 75 -26.45 -15.18 -9.73
N LEU A 76 -25.64 -14.36 -9.07
CA LEU A 76 -25.85 -13.89 -7.69
C LEU A 76 -26.42 -12.47 -7.64
N LEU A 77 -26.39 -11.72 -8.74
CA LEU A 77 -26.95 -10.37 -8.79
C LEU A 77 -28.46 -10.39 -9.09
N PRO A 78 -29.27 -9.52 -8.46
CA PRO A 78 -30.73 -9.46 -8.70
C PRO A 78 -31.09 -9.07 -10.13
N VAL A 79 -30.21 -8.34 -10.80
CA VAL A 79 -30.38 -7.83 -12.17
C VAL A 79 -29.56 -8.69 -13.12
N THR A 80 -29.94 -9.96 -13.26
CA THR A 80 -29.44 -10.78 -14.38
C THR A 80 -30.31 -10.56 -15.60
N ILE A 81 -29.69 -10.14 -16.70
CA ILE A 81 -30.32 -10.01 -18.03
C ILE A 81 -30.70 -11.40 -18.60
N ALA A 82 -30.22 -12.48 -17.96
CA ALA A 82 -30.49 -13.86 -18.32
C ALA A 82 -31.89 -14.33 -17.83
N PRO A 83 -32.49 -15.34 -18.50
CA PRO A 83 -33.74 -15.95 -18.06
C PRO A 83 -33.66 -16.39 -16.60
N LEU A 84 -34.71 -16.10 -15.83
CA LEU A 84 -34.85 -16.52 -14.43
C LEU A 84 -34.59 -18.02 -14.32
N ASN A 85 -33.53 -18.39 -13.59
CA ASN A 85 -33.19 -19.78 -13.35
C ASN A 85 -33.94 -20.26 -12.11
N VAL A 86 -35.01 -21.04 -12.31
CA VAL A 86 -35.87 -21.58 -11.23
C VAL A 86 -35.09 -22.39 -10.18
N LEU A 87 -33.92 -22.96 -10.53
CA LEU A 87 -33.07 -23.66 -9.56
C LEU A 87 -32.32 -22.68 -8.64
N ARG A 88 -32.10 -21.42 -9.04
CA ARG A 88 -31.45 -20.38 -8.22
C ARG A 88 -32.38 -19.93 -7.09
N ASP A 89 -33.65 -19.71 -7.38
CA ASP A 89 -34.65 -19.25 -6.40
C ASP A 89 -34.74 -20.22 -5.22
N ARG A 90 -34.52 -21.52 -5.48
CA ARG A 90 -34.48 -22.58 -4.46
C ARG A 90 -33.34 -22.41 -3.43
N TRP A 91 -32.19 -21.86 -3.81
CA TRP A 91 -31.02 -21.73 -2.92
C TRP A 91 -30.84 -20.31 -2.37
N PHE A 92 -31.27 -19.28 -3.10
CA PHE A 92 -31.00 -17.87 -2.77
C PHE A 92 -32.25 -17.07 -2.36
N GLU A 93 -33.45 -17.39 -2.87
CA GLU A 93 -34.68 -16.66 -2.52
C GLU A 93 -35.44 -17.28 -1.33
N GLY A 94 -34.98 -18.45 -0.86
CA GLY A 94 -35.66 -19.19 0.19
C GLY A 94 -36.98 -19.81 -0.29
N PRO A 95 -37.70 -20.54 0.57
CA PRO A 95 -38.92 -21.23 0.18
C PRO A 95 -40.00 -20.25 -0.31
N GLN A 96 -40.21 -20.16 -1.65
CA GLN A 96 -41.23 -19.30 -2.28
C GLN A 96 -42.68 -19.70 -1.98
N ALA A 97 -42.87 -20.80 -1.26
CA ALA A 97 -44.13 -21.16 -0.65
C ALA A 97 -43.85 -21.71 0.74
N SER A 98 -44.00 -20.84 1.73
CA SER A 98 -44.79 -21.29 2.86
C SER A 98 -45.78 -20.18 3.20
N GLN A 99 -47.07 -20.45 2.98
CA GLN A 99 -47.98 -20.20 4.10
C GLN A 99 -47.28 -20.87 5.29
N GLY A 100 -46.69 -20.06 6.17
CA GLY A 100 -45.61 -20.47 7.09
C GLY A 100 -45.76 -21.91 7.56
N CYS A 101 -44.77 -22.77 7.31
CA CYS A 101 -44.84 -24.11 7.85
C CYS A 101 -44.96 -23.98 9.37
N ARG A 102 -46.08 -24.41 9.94
CA ARG A 102 -46.32 -24.48 11.39
C ARG A 102 -45.57 -25.65 12.04
N CYS A 103 -44.47 -26.08 11.44
CA CYS A 103 -43.68 -27.17 11.97
C CYS A 103 -42.88 -26.64 13.17
N VAL A 104 -43.26 -27.10 14.37
CA VAL A 104 -42.50 -26.90 15.59
C VAL A 104 -41.36 -27.91 15.56
N ILE A 105 -40.11 -27.46 15.63
CA ILE A 105 -38.98 -28.35 15.83
C ILE A 105 -39.09 -28.86 17.27
N LEU A 106 -39.36 -30.16 17.40
CA LEU A 106 -39.41 -30.89 18.67
C LEU A 106 -38.00 -31.18 19.19
#